data_AF-A0A820LVK0-F1
#
_entry.id   AF-A0A820LVK0-F1
#
_cell.length_a   1.000
_cell.length_b   1.000
_cell.length_c   1.000
_cell.angle_alpha   90.00
_cell.angle_beta   90.00
_cell.angle_gamma   90.00
#
_symmetry.space_group_name_H-M   'P 1'
#
loop_
_entity.id
_entity.type
_entity.pdbx_description
1 polymer ?
#
loop_
_entity_poly.entity_id
_entity_poly.type
_entity_poly.pdbx_seq_one_letter_code
_entity_poly.pdbx_strand_id
1 'polypeptide(L)'
;MLKTPFMKKTNINEHHYDPILYSYASLLHRWKHFYKRTQILQKIDHNCQSPTLINQISSIIICSICLQPVVGQYFLCAICAHGGHLLHIHEWFSSPDSKHRYCPEKDCQCRCIIKQQELLTINTDQIQKHQQTPTLPTRPYISRTL
;
A
#
# COMPACT_ATOMS: atom_id res chain seq x y z
N MET A 1 28.79 18.74 27.01
CA MET A 1 27.59 17.89 26.86
C MET A 1 26.48 18.73 26.24
N LEU A 2 26.26 18.63 24.94
CA LEU A 2 25.25 19.42 24.23
C LEU A 2 23.88 18.72 24.34
N LYS A 3 22.93 19.34 25.04
CA LYS A 3 21.52 18.92 25.08
C LYS A 3 20.78 19.66 23.96
N THR A 4 20.23 18.93 23.01
CA THR A 4 19.35 19.47 21.96
C THR A 4 17.91 19.60 22.48
N PRO A 5 17.14 20.64 22.08
CA PRO A 5 15.90 21.03 22.73
C PRO A 5 14.65 20.45 22.05
N PHE A 6 14.61 19.14 21.78
CA PHE A 6 13.43 18.55 21.15
C PHE A 6 12.97 17.30 21.90
N MET A 7 11.65 17.23 22.10
CA MET A 7 10.88 16.22 22.83
C MET A 7 10.53 16.60 24.28
N LYS A 8 9.61 17.56 24.42
CA LYS A 8 8.67 17.54 25.55
C LYS A 8 7.78 16.30 25.38
N LYS A 9 7.86 15.40 26.35
CA LYS A 9 7.03 14.20 26.43
C LYS A 9 5.68 14.64 26.99
N THR A 10 4.67 14.74 26.13
CA THR A 10 3.27 14.82 26.56
C THR A 10 2.60 13.49 26.30
N ASN A 11 2.15 12.90 27.40
CA ASN A 11 1.33 11.69 27.46
C ASN A 11 -0.11 12.07 27.09
N ILE A 12 -0.58 11.57 25.95
CA ILE A 12 -1.99 11.38 25.59
C ILE A 12 -2.03 10.37 24.43
N ASN A 13 -3.02 9.47 24.45
CA ASN A 13 -3.22 8.37 23.52
C ASN A 13 -3.33 8.83 22.04
N GLU A 14 -2.22 8.84 21.31
CA GLU A 14 -2.20 9.23 19.90
C GLU A 14 -1.50 8.19 19.03
N HIS A 15 -2.24 7.71 18.03
CA HIS A 15 -1.82 6.82 16.95
C HIS A 15 -0.45 7.22 16.39
N HIS A 16 0.58 6.44 16.73
CA HIS A 16 1.96 6.77 16.39
C HIS A 16 2.29 6.36 14.95
N TYR A 17 1.85 7.17 13.98
CA TYR A 17 2.46 7.19 12.65
C TYR A 17 3.90 7.69 12.81
N ASP A 18 4.88 6.78 12.75
CA ASP A 18 6.29 7.13 12.80
C ASP A 18 6.84 7.33 11.36
N PRO A 19 6.98 8.59 10.90
CA PRO A 19 7.46 8.90 9.55
C PRO A 19 8.90 8.42 9.31
N ILE A 20 9.70 8.24 10.37
CA ILE A 20 11.08 7.76 10.27
C ILE A 20 11.06 6.26 9.97
N LEU A 21 10.23 5.49 10.67
CA LEU A 21 10.10 4.05 10.42
C LEU A 21 9.50 3.77 9.03
N TYR A 22 8.57 4.59 8.55
CA TYR A 22 8.00 4.43 7.20
C TYR A 22 9.00 4.78 6.09
N SER A 23 9.79 5.83 6.31
CA SER A 23 10.91 6.21 5.42
C SER A 23 11.98 5.11 5.39
N TYR A 24 12.32 4.54 6.54
CA TYR A 24 13.22 3.40 6.64
C TYR A 24 12.67 2.14 5.94
N ALA A 25 11.38 1.82 6.11
CA ALA A 25 10.71 0.73 5.39
C ALA A 25 10.75 0.93 3.86
N SER A 26 10.69 2.18 3.38
CA SER A 26 10.83 2.53 1.97
C SER A 26 12.25 2.34 1.44
N LEU A 27 13.27 2.67 2.25
CA LEU A 27 14.67 2.37 1.94
C LEU A 27 14.92 0.86 1.85
N LEU A 28 14.39 0.07 2.80
CA LEU A 28 14.49 -1.39 2.79
C LEU A 28 13.84 -2.01 1.56
N HIS A 29 12.74 -1.44 1.07
CA HIS A 29 12.09 -1.85 -0.18
C HIS A 29 13.02 -1.70 -1.37
N ARG A 30 13.61 -0.50 -1.51
CA ARG A 30 14.54 -0.17 -2.60
C ARG A 30 15.78 -1.09 -2.60
N TRP A 31 16.21 -1.53 -1.43
CA TRP A 31 17.33 -2.45 -1.27
C TRP A 31 16.95 -3.94 -1.28
N LYS A 32 15.71 -4.28 -1.62
CA LYS A 32 15.19 -5.66 -1.68
C LYS A 32 15.31 -6.42 -0.36
N HIS A 33 15.39 -5.72 0.76
CA HIS A 33 15.35 -6.30 2.10
C HIS A 33 13.91 -6.49 2.57
N PHE A 34 13.13 -7.24 1.79
CA PHE A 34 11.69 -7.38 1.97
C PHE A 34 11.31 -7.95 3.34
N TYR A 35 12.05 -8.94 3.83
CA TYR A 35 11.78 -9.55 5.13
C TYR A 35 11.95 -8.56 6.31
N LYS A 36 12.99 -7.73 6.28
CA LYS A 36 13.19 -6.69 7.31
C LYS A 36 12.13 -5.60 7.18
N ARG A 37 11.71 -5.28 5.96
CA ARG A 37 10.65 -4.31 5.71
C ARG A 37 9.31 -4.76 6.31
N THR A 38 8.92 -6.02 6.13
CA THR A 38 7.65 -6.53 6.69
C THR A 38 7.65 -6.45 8.21
N GLN A 39 8.76 -6.80 8.87
CA GLN A 39 8.91 -6.67 10.32
C GLN A 39 8.76 -5.22 10.82
N ILE A 40 9.22 -4.24 10.06
CA ILE A 40 9.07 -2.81 10.40
C ILE A 40 7.63 -2.35 10.18
N LEU A 41 7.01 -2.70 9.05
CA LEU A 41 5.61 -2.33 8.77
C LEU A 41 4.62 -2.93 9.78
N GLN A 42 4.87 -4.17 10.23
CA GLN A 42 4.10 -4.82 11.30
C GLN A 42 4.13 -4.04 12.64
N LYS A 43 5.19 -3.25 12.89
CA LYS A 43 5.33 -2.42 14.09
C LYS A 43 4.73 -1.02 13.95
N ILE A 44 4.51 -0.55 12.72
CA ILE A 44 3.93 0.77 12.46
C ILE A 44 2.40 0.67 12.42
N ASP A 45 1.85 -0.45 11.95
CA ASP A 45 0.42 -0.62 11.75
C ASP A 45 -0.28 -1.24 12.97
N HIS A 46 -0.35 -0.49 14.06
CA HIS A 46 -1.08 -0.88 15.27
C HIS A 46 -2.60 -0.64 15.19
N ASN A 47 -3.10 -0.09 14.08
CA ASN A 47 -4.53 0.22 13.90
C ASN A 47 -5.32 -0.85 13.14
N CYS A 48 -4.69 -1.94 12.74
CA CYS A 48 -5.35 -3.09 12.10
C CYS A 48 -5.11 -4.40 12.87
N GLN A 49 -5.14 -4.34 14.21
CA GLN A 49 -5.46 -5.54 14.99
C GLN A 49 -6.99 -5.66 15.06
N SER A 50 -7.60 -6.21 14.01
CA SER A 50 -8.87 -6.90 14.22
C SER A 50 -8.59 -8.17 15.03
N PRO A 51 -9.39 -8.47 16.07
CA PRO A 51 -9.22 -9.68 16.85
C PRO A 51 -9.77 -10.86 16.06
N THR A 52 -8.98 -11.40 15.12
CA THR A 52 -9.33 -12.67 14.50
C THR A 52 -8.09 -13.48 14.18
N LEU A 53 -7.71 -14.28 15.19
CA LEU A 53 -7.10 -15.61 15.09
C LEU A 53 -6.62 -16.01 13.69
N ILE A 54 -5.36 -15.72 13.40
CA ILE A 54 -4.60 -16.41 12.37
C ILE A 54 -4.20 -17.76 12.96
N ASN A 55 -5.11 -18.73 12.91
CA ASN A 55 -4.74 -20.14 13.06
C ASN A 55 -4.87 -20.82 11.70
N GLN A 56 -3.79 -21.46 11.30
CA GLN A 56 -3.51 -21.97 9.97
C GLN A 56 -4.56 -22.97 9.47
N ILE A 57 -5.52 -22.53 8.65
CA ILE A 57 -6.37 -23.40 7.82
C ILE A 57 -6.63 -22.62 6.53
N SER A 58 -6.36 -23.24 5.38
CA SER A 58 -6.69 -22.81 4.00
C SER A 58 -7.17 -21.35 3.84
N SER A 59 -6.40 -20.52 3.13
CA SER A 59 -6.70 -19.09 2.88
C SER A 59 -7.93 -18.89 2.00
N ILE A 60 -9.10 -19.29 2.51
CA ILE A 60 -10.40 -19.04 1.94
C ILE A 60 -10.71 -17.58 2.24
N ILE A 61 -10.79 -16.79 1.18
CA ILE A 61 -11.18 -15.38 1.28
C ILE A 61 -12.67 -15.36 1.55
N ILE A 62 -13.09 -14.67 2.62
CA ILE A 62 -14.50 -14.41 2.89
C ILE A 62 -14.84 -13.02 2.37
N CYS A 63 -15.92 -12.91 1.61
CA CYS A 63 -16.37 -11.61 1.12
C CYS A 63 -16.98 -10.79 2.25
N SER A 64 -16.46 -9.59 2.49
CA SER A 64 -16.93 -8.66 3.53
C SER A 64 -18.33 -8.07 3.27
N ILE A 65 -18.97 -8.40 2.14
CA ILE A 65 -20.32 -7.92 1.77
C ILE A 65 -21.34 -9.05 1.93
N CYS A 66 -21.14 -10.19 1.26
CA CYS A 66 -22.07 -11.32 1.32
C CYS A 66 -21.73 -12.37 2.39
N LEU A 67 -20.58 -12.24 3.05
CA LEU A 67 -20.07 -13.16 4.09
C LEU A 67 -19.90 -14.61 3.63
N GLN A 68 -19.85 -14.84 2.31
CA GLN A 68 -19.60 -16.15 1.71
C GLN A 68 -18.14 -16.33 1.30
N PRO A 69 -17.63 -17.58 1.29
CA PRO A 69 -16.37 -17.93 0.65
C PRO A 69 -16.32 -17.45 -0.79
N VAL A 70 -15.22 -16.80 -1.17
CA VAL A 70 -15.03 -16.35 -2.54
C VAL A 70 -14.58 -17.50 -3.41
N VAL A 71 -15.33 -17.73 -4.49
CA VAL A 71 -14.95 -18.65 -5.57
C VAL A 71 -14.78 -17.81 -6.85
N GLY A 72 -13.60 -17.87 -7.47
CA GLY A 72 -13.30 -17.11 -8.69
C GLY A 72 -12.61 -15.76 -8.41
N GLN A 73 -13.01 -14.71 -9.13
CA GLN A 73 -12.35 -13.40 -9.09
C GLN A 73 -12.65 -12.63 -7.80
N TYR A 74 -11.59 -12.09 -7.21
CA TYR A 74 -11.67 -11.35 -5.96
C TYR A 74 -10.85 -10.08 -5.99
N PHE A 75 -11.19 -9.17 -5.08
CA PHE A 75 -10.39 -8.02 -4.73
C PHE A 75 -9.99 -8.12 -3.26
N LEU A 76 -8.75 -7.79 -2.95
CA LEU A 76 -8.26 -7.66 -1.57
C LEU A 76 -7.50 -6.35 -1.43
N CYS A 77 -7.78 -5.63 -0.34
CA CYS A 77 -7.03 -4.45 0.04
C CYS A 77 -5.64 -4.88 0.55
N ALA A 78 -4.59 -4.32 -0.03
CA ALA A 78 -3.21 -4.58 0.38
C ALA A 78 -2.86 -4.00 1.76
N ILE A 79 -3.76 -3.18 2.33
CA ILE A 79 -3.57 -2.51 3.62
C ILE A 79 -4.34 -3.25 4.71
N CYS A 80 -5.66 -3.39 4.57
CA CYS A 80 -6.48 -4.05 5.60
C CYS A 80 -6.76 -5.54 5.35
N ALA A 81 -6.34 -6.09 4.21
CA ALA A 81 -6.65 -7.47 3.79
C ALA A 81 -8.15 -7.83 3.78
N HIS A 82 -9.05 -6.84 3.85
CA HIS A 82 -10.47 -7.02 3.60
C HIS A 82 -10.78 -6.89 2.11
N GLY A 83 -11.88 -7.50 1.70
CA GLY A 83 -12.29 -7.53 0.31
C GLY A 83 -13.31 -8.63 0.08
N GLY A 84 -13.33 -9.18 -1.12
CA GLY A 84 -14.31 -10.21 -1.47
C GLY A 84 -14.48 -10.40 -2.96
N HIS A 85 -15.64 -10.92 -3.35
CA HIS A 85 -16.03 -11.07 -4.75
C HIS A 85 -15.82 -9.76 -5.51
N LEU A 86 -15.14 -9.84 -6.66
CA LEU A 86 -14.80 -8.65 -7.44
C LEU A 86 -16.04 -7.81 -7.77
N LEU A 87 -17.16 -8.47 -8.12
CA LEU A 87 -18.43 -7.81 -8.44
C LEU A 87 -19.00 -7.03 -7.26
N HIS A 88 -19.13 -7.66 -6.08
CA HIS A 88 -19.67 -6.97 -4.89
C HIS A 88 -18.78 -5.79 -4.48
N ILE A 89 -17.47 -5.98 -4.53
CA ILE A 89 -16.54 -4.91 -4.16
C ILE A 89 -16.62 -3.76 -5.17
N HIS A 90 -16.66 -4.06 -6.47
CA HIS A 90 -16.85 -3.06 -7.51
C HIS A 90 -18.17 -2.29 -7.33
N GLU A 91 -19.28 -3.01 -7.13
CA GLU A 91 -20.60 -2.41 -6.91
C GLU A 91 -20.62 -1.52 -5.67
N TRP A 92 -20.05 -1.99 -4.55
CA TRP A 92 -19.90 -1.21 -3.33
C TRP A 92 -19.25 0.13 -3.62
N PHE A 93 -18.03 0.13 -4.16
CA PHE A 93 -17.28 1.36 -4.40
C PHE A 93 -17.80 2.20 -5.58
N SER A 94 -18.70 1.67 -6.42
CA SER A 94 -19.32 2.42 -7.53
C SER A 94 -20.50 3.28 -7.08
N SER A 95 -21.05 3.03 -5.89
CA SER A 95 -22.20 3.78 -5.40
C SER A 95 -21.83 5.22 -5.00
N PRO A 96 -22.72 6.21 -5.24
CA PRO A 96 -22.49 7.61 -4.92
C PRO A 96 -22.51 7.92 -3.41
N ASP A 97 -23.04 7.02 -2.56
CA ASP A 97 -23.07 7.19 -1.11
C ASP A 97 -21.64 7.38 -0.54
N SER A 98 -21.48 8.43 0.27
CA SER A 98 -20.23 8.76 0.96
C SER A 98 -19.65 7.61 1.80
N LYS A 99 -20.48 6.73 2.37
CA LYS A 99 -20.02 5.58 3.17
C LYS A 99 -19.31 4.53 2.32
N HIS A 100 -19.67 4.44 1.04
CA HIS A 100 -19.11 3.48 0.10
C HIS A 100 -17.73 3.88 -0.44
N ARG A 101 -17.15 4.98 0.08
CA ARG A 101 -15.73 5.31 -0.10
C ARG A 101 -14.81 4.55 0.87
N TYR A 102 -15.40 3.92 1.89
CA TYR A 102 -14.70 3.15 2.92
C TYR A 102 -14.91 1.66 2.73
N CYS A 103 -14.08 0.88 3.40
CA CYS A 103 -14.18 -0.57 3.45
C CYS A 103 -15.57 -1.00 3.94
N PRO A 104 -16.18 -2.02 3.31
CA PRO A 104 -17.47 -2.56 3.77
C PRO A 104 -17.41 -3.29 5.12
N GLU A 105 -16.22 -3.64 5.61
CA GLU A 105 -16.07 -4.28 6.92
C GLU A 105 -16.40 -3.30 8.05
N LYS A 106 -17.22 -3.74 9.02
CA LYS A 106 -17.88 -2.85 10.00
C LYS A 106 -16.90 -2.01 10.82
N ASP A 107 -15.77 -2.60 11.18
CA ASP A 107 -14.76 -1.97 12.03
C ASP A 107 -13.54 -1.48 11.23
N CYS A 108 -13.67 -1.29 9.91
CA CYS A 108 -12.58 -0.86 9.04
C CYS A 108 -12.86 0.51 8.40
N GLN A 109 -11.97 1.47 8.63
CA GLN A 109 -12.07 2.82 8.05
C GLN A 109 -11.13 3.02 6.84
N CYS A 110 -10.66 1.93 6.21
CA CYS A 110 -9.76 2.03 5.06
C CYS A 110 -10.50 2.52 3.80
N ARG A 111 -9.88 3.45 3.05
CA ARG A 111 -10.32 3.85 1.70
C ARG A 111 -9.64 2.97 0.65
N CYS A 112 -10.08 1.71 0.55
CA CYS A 112 -9.33 0.64 -0.12
C CYS A 112 -8.95 0.97 -1.58
N ILE A 113 -9.88 1.47 -2.40
CA ILE A 113 -9.60 1.79 -3.81
C ILE A 113 -8.67 2.99 -3.95
N ILE A 114 -8.91 4.07 -3.20
CA ILE A 114 -8.15 5.32 -3.30
C ILE A 114 -6.69 5.08 -2.90
N LYS A 115 -6.47 4.43 -1.73
CA LYS A 115 -5.11 4.16 -1.26
C LYS A 115 -4.35 3.20 -2.16
N GLN A 116 -5.03 2.25 -2.81
CA GLN A 116 -4.36 1.36 -3.77
C GLN A 116 -4.02 2.05 -5.08
N GLN A 117 -4.88 2.93 -5.60
CA GLN A 117 -4.56 3.73 -6.77
C GLN A 117 -3.36 4.65 -6.52
N GLU A 118 -3.32 5.32 -5.36
CA GLU A 118 -2.17 6.16 -4.95
C GLU A 118 -0.87 5.34 -4.86
N LEU A 119 -0.92 4.14 -4.29
CA LEU A 119 0.25 3.26 -4.23
C LEU A 119 0.73 2.81 -5.61
N LEU A 120 -0.17 2.61 -6.57
CA LEU A 120 0.20 2.25 -7.94
C LEU A 120 0.80 3.44 -8.70
N THR A 121 0.20 4.63 -8.60
CA THR A 121 0.68 5.83 -9.30
C THR A 121 2.08 6.26 -8.84
N ILE A 122 2.34 6.22 -7.53
CA ILE A 122 3.67 6.51 -6.96
C ILE A 122 4.74 5.56 -7.53
N ASN A 123 4.40 4.30 -7.80
CA ASN A 123 5.36 3.34 -8.34
C ASN A 123 5.64 3.58 -9.85
N THR A 124 4.64 3.96 -10.64
CA THR A 124 4.82 4.27 -12.07
C THR A 124 5.71 5.51 -12.32
N ASP A 125 5.55 6.57 -11.52
CA ASP A 125 6.34 7.80 -11.68
C ASP A 125 7.83 7.58 -11.40
N GLN A 126 8.14 6.62 -10.52
CA GLN A 126 9.53 6.26 -10.20
C GLN A 126 10.16 5.40 -11.32
N ILE A 127 9.37 4.60 -12.02
CA ILE A 127 9.83 3.79 -13.16
C ILE A 127 10.19 4.68 -14.35
N GLN A 128 9.39 5.70 -14.65
CA GLN A 128 9.66 6.64 -15.75
C GLN A 128 10.93 7.47 -15.52
N LYS A 129 11.22 7.87 -14.27
CA LYS A 129 12.44 8.62 -13.94
C LYS A 129 13.73 7.81 -14.11
N HIS A 130 13.66 6.48 -14.04
CA HIS A 130 14.82 5.60 -14.24
C HIS A 130 15.08 5.21 -15.70
N GLN A 131 14.19 5.55 -16.64
CA GLN A 131 14.36 5.24 -18.08
C GLN A 131 15.08 6.33 -18.88
N GLN A 132 15.41 7.48 -18.28
CA GLN A 132 16.22 8.51 -18.94
C GLN A 132 17.71 8.16 -18.90
N THR A 133 18.14 7.29 -19.82
CA THR A 133 19.56 7.04 -20.11
C THR A 133 20.05 8.08 -21.14
N PRO A 134 21.27 8.65 -21.03
CA PRO A 134 21.74 9.67 -21.96
C PRO A 134 21.86 9.11 -23.37
N THR A 135 21.21 9.73 -24.34
CA THR A 135 21.36 9.42 -25.76
C THR A 135 22.77 9.80 -26.22
N LEU A 136 23.53 8.82 -26.73
CA LEU A 136 24.82 9.05 -27.40
C LEU A 136 24.62 9.90 -28.67
N PRO A 137 25.52 10.84 -28.98
CA PRO A 137 25.38 11.71 -30.14
C PRO A 137 25.55 10.93 -31.44
N THR A 138 24.59 11.10 -32.35
CA THR A 138 24.57 10.54 -33.70
C THR A 138 25.68 11.15 -34.56
N ARG A 139 26.56 10.30 -35.08
CA ARG A 139 27.62 10.68 -36.02
C ARG A 139 27.02 10.83 -37.44
N PRO A 140 27.26 11.93 -38.18
CA PRO A 140 26.68 12.10 -39.50
C PRO A 140 27.35 11.17 -40.53
N TYR A 141 26.53 10.51 -41.32
CA TYR A 141 26.92 9.62 -42.42
C TYR A 141 27.29 10.45 -43.65
N ILE A 142 28.52 10.31 -44.14
CA ILE A 142 29.01 10.99 -45.36
C ILE A 142 28.70 10.09 -46.55
N SER A 143 27.77 10.52 -47.41
CA SER A 143 27.48 9.86 -48.69
C SER A 143 28.58 10.18 -49.71
N ARG A 144 29.28 9.14 -50.19
CA ARG A 144 30.17 9.24 -51.36
C ARG A 144 29.33 9.23 -52.64
N THR A 145 29.40 10.32 -53.40
CA THR A 145 28.94 10.41 -54.79
C THR A 145 29.96 9.75 -55.72
N LEU A 146 29.48 8.92 -56.65
CA LEU A 146 30.20 8.47 -57.83
C LEU A 146 30.03 9.49 -58.96
#